data_AF-A0A7W1SPA0-F1
#
_entry.id   AF-A0A7W1SPA0-F1
#
_cell.length_a   1.000
_cell.length_b   1.000
_cell.length_c   1.000
_cell.angle_alpha   90.00
_cell.angle_beta   90.00
_cell.angle_gamma   90.00
#
_symmetry.space_group_name_H-M   'P 1'
#
loop_
_entity.id
_entity.type
_entity.pdbx_description
1 polymer ?
#
loop_
_entity_poly.entity_id
_entity_poly.type
_entity_poly.pdbx_seq_one_letter_code
_entity_poly.pdbx_strand_id
1 'polypeptide(L)'
;TTVVHSAADYLKSVEASEILFGRGTTETLKGLSESDLLSVFDGVPQMEISKEELEVGVNLVELLSDKTNIFPSRGEARKMVIGGGVSINKAKVESPDETITTDSLLNQKYILA
;
A
#
# COMPACT_ATOMS: atom_id res chain seq x y z
N THR A 1 16.66 -33.94 3.18
CA THR A 1 15.61 -32.92 2.98
C THR A 1 16.21 -31.57 3.23
N THR A 2 16.04 -30.68 2.28
CA THR A 2 16.91 -29.56 1.93
C THR A 2 17.09 -28.56 3.06
N VAL A 3 18.34 -28.34 3.43
CA VAL A 3 18.81 -27.25 4.30
C VAL A 3 18.98 -26.00 3.45
N VAL A 4 17.97 -25.12 3.42
CA VAL A 4 18.10 -23.79 2.81
C VAL A 4 17.29 -22.76 3.59
N HIS A 5 17.89 -21.58 3.77
CA HIS A 5 17.41 -20.34 4.41
C HIS A 5 17.96 -20.05 5.82
N SER A 6 19.04 -19.27 5.79
CA SER A 6 19.74 -18.62 6.89
C SER A 6 18.77 -17.86 7.80
N ALA A 7 19.12 -17.74 9.09
CA ALA A 7 18.36 -17.00 10.12
C ALA A 7 17.89 -15.58 9.72
N ALA A 8 18.49 -14.98 8.69
CA ALA A 8 18.08 -13.73 8.08
C ALA A 8 16.67 -13.78 7.44
N ASP A 9 16.27 -14.88 6.81
CA ASP A 9 14.94 -15.03 6.19
C ASP A 9 13.82 -15.09 7.25
N TYR A 10 14.07 -15.74 8.39
CA TYR A 10 13.11 -15.81 9.48
C TYR A 10 12.85 -14.42 10.10
N LEU A 11 13.91 -13.65 10.35
CA LEU A 11 13.81 -12.27 10.83
C LEU A 11 12.99 -11.40 9.86
N LYS A 12 13.21 -11.56 8.55
CA LYS A 12 12.44 -10.85 7.52
C LYS A 12 10.96 -11.22 7.53
N SER A 13 10.58 -12.50 7.65
CA SER A 13 9.17 -12.89 7.74
C SER A 13 8.48 -12.38 9.01
N VAL A 14 9.22 -12.26 10.11
CA VAL A 14 8.70 -11.67 11.35
C VAL A 14 8.50 -10.17 11.18
N GLU A 15 9.48 -9.44 10.64
CA GLU A 15 9.33 -8.01 10.31
C GLU A 15 8.18 -7.78 9.33
N ALA A 16 8.02 -8.61 8.31
CA ALA A 16 6.92 -8.54 7.35
C ALA A 16 5.56 -8.69 8.01
N SER A 17 5.42 -9.68 8.89
CA SER A 17 4.18 -9.91 9.66
C SER A 17 3.88 -8.75 10.61
N GLU A 18 4.90 -8.18 11.25
CA GLU A 18 4.74 -6.98 12.07
C GLU A 18 4.36 -5.76 11.22
N ILE A 19 4.95 -5.55 10.05
CA ILE A 19 4.60 -4.40 9.20
C ILE A 19 3.12 -4.47 8.76
N LEU A 20 2.65 -5.66 8.37
CA LEU A 20 1.28 -5.91 7.93
C LEU A 20 0.26 -5.89 9.08
N PHE A 21 0.58 -6.48 10.23
CA PHE A 21 -0.39 -6.73 11.31
C PHE A 21 -0.10 -5.98 12.63
N GLY A 22 1.06 -5.34 12.81
CA GLY A 22 1.49 -4.76 14.09
C GLY A 22 2.56 -3.66 14.04
N ARG A 23 2.15 -2.41 14.31
CA ARG A 23 3.03 -1.27 14.73
C ARG A 23 4.13 -0.79 13.78
N GLY A 24 4.41 -1.44 12.65
CA GLY A 24 5.44 -0.96 11.70
C GLY A 24 5.12 0.45 11.20
N THR A 25 5.88 1.46 11.59
CA THR A 25 5.63 2.87 11.23
C THR A 25 5.89 3.10 9.73
N THR A 26 5.27 4.13 9.16
CA THR A 26 5.48 4.54 7.76
C THR A 26 6.97 4.74 7.42
N GLU A 27 7.79 5.09 8.43
CA GLU A 27 9.26 5.16 8.32
C GLU A 27 9.93 3.79 8.08
N THR A 28 9.51 2.73 8.78
CA THR A 28 10.05 1.37 8.55
C THR A 28 9.70 0.89 7.14
N LEU A 29 8.47 1.17 6.68
CA LEU A 29 8.03 0.89 5.30
C LEU A 29 8.87 1.63 4.24
N LYS A 30 9.25 2.89 4.49
CA LYS A 30 10.16 3.66 3.62
C LYS A 30 11.61 3.16 3.67
N GLY A 31 12.00 2.50 4.75
CA GLY A 31 13.35 1.94 4.92
C GLY A 31 13.54 0.54 4.35
N LEU A 32 12.46 -0.17 4.00
CA LEU A 32 12.54 -1.51 3.43
C LEU A 32 13.05 -1.48 1.98
N SER A 33 13.89 -2.46 1.66
CA SER A 33 14.35 -2.70 0.29
C SER A 33 13.21 -3.23 -0.58
N GLU A 34 13.26 -2.95 -1.88
CA GLU A 34 12.22 -3.37 -2.85
C GLU A 34 11.91 -4.88 -2.78
N SER A 35 12.94 -5.71 -2.63
CA SER A 35 12.77 -7.16 -2.50
C SER A 35 12.05 -7.58 -1.22
N ASP A 36 12.30 -6.89 -0.10
CA ASP A 36 11.62 -7.18 1.16
C ASP A 36 10.16 -6.73 1.09
N LEU A 37 9.88 -5.54 0.54
CA LEU A 37 8.52 -5.10 0.20
C LEU A 37 7.81 -6.16 -0.64
N LEU A 38 8.40 -6.58 -1.77
CA LEU A 38 7.74 -7.55 -2.65
C LEU A 38 7.43 -8.87 -1.95
N SER A 39 8.32 -9.36 -1.09
CA SER A 39 8.10 -10.57 -0.29
C SER A 39 7.07 -10.40 0.83
N VAL A 40 6.98 -9.22 1.46
CA VAL A 40 5.93 -8.90 2.45
C VAL A 40 4.56 -8.84 1.76
N PHE A 41 4.52 -8.25 0.57
CA PHE A 41 3.31 -8.07 -0.23
C PHE A 41 3.02 -9.26 -1.16
N ASP A 42 3.76 -10.37 -1.03
CA ASP A 42 3.53 -11.63 -1.75
C ASP A 42 2.31 -12.33 -1.16
N GLY A 43 1.16 -12.20 -1.84
CA GLY A 43 -0.13 -12.75 -1.40
C GLY A 43 -1.21 -11.70 -1.11
N VAL A 44 -0.88 -10.41 -1.20
CA VAL A 44 -1.88 -9.33 -1.26
C VAL A 44 -2.10 -8.89 -2.71
N PRO A 45 -3.33 -8.57 -3.11
CA PRO A 45 -3.61 -8.12 -4.46
C PRO A 45 -2.82 -6.83 -4.75
N GLN A 46 -2.12 -6.82 -5.87
CA GLN A 46 -1.36 -5.68 -6.38
C GLN A 46 -2.03 -5.15 -7.65
N MET A 47 -1.88 -3.86 -7.87
CA MET A 47 -2.59 -3.09 -8.88
C MET A 47 -1.62 -2.08 -9.49
N GLU A 48 -1.60 -2.02 -10.82
CA GLU A 48 -0.74 -1.10 -11.55
C GLU A 48 -1.50 0.19 -11.89
N ILE A 49 -0.83 1.32 -11.68
CA ILE A 49 -1.31 2.65 -12.02
C ILE A 49 -0.23 3.35 -12.84
N SER A 50 -0.64 4.02 -13.91
CA SER A 50 0.26 4.86 -14.70
C SER A 50 0.79 6.02 -13.87
N LYS A 51 2.11 6.16 -13.81
CA LYS A 51 2.79 7.27 -13.11
C LYS A 51 2.32 8.64 -13.63
N GLU A 52 2.05 8.76 -14.92
CA GLU A 52 1.55 9.98 -15.56
C GLU A 52 0.24 10.47 -14.92
N GLU A 53 -0.67 9.55 -14.57
CA GLU A 53 -1.93 9.90 -13.92
C GLU A 53 -1.71 10.33 -12.47
N LEU A 54 -0.74 9.72 -11.80
CA LEU A 54 -0.34 10.11 -10.46
C LEU A 54 0.40 11.46 -10.43
N GLU A 55 1.10 11.82 -11.50
CA GLU A 55 1.73 13.14 -11.69
C GLU A 55 0.68 14.22 -11.94
N VAL A 56 -0.41 13.91 -12.66
CA VAL A 56 -1.56 14.81 -12.84
C VAL A 56 -2.35 14.96 -11.52
N GLY A 57 -2.32 13.94 -10.66
CA GLY A 57 -3.03 13.88 -9.40
C GLY A 57 -4.37 13.16 -9.57
N VAL A 58 -4.52 12.05 -8.86
CA VAL A 58 -5.71 11.19 -8.92
C VAL A 58 -6.48 11.32 -7.62
N ASN A 59 -7.80 11.47 -7.71
CA ASN A 59 -8.68 11.39 -6.55
C ASN A 59 -8.58 10.00 -5.92
N LEU A 60 -8.48 9.93 -4.59
CA LEU A 60 -8.41 8.67 -3.86
C LEU A 60 -9.54 7.71 -4.24
N VAL A 61 -10.78 8.21 -4.35
CA VAL A 61 -11.93 7.37 -4.72
C VAL A 61 -11.80 6.80 -6.14
N GLU A 62 -11.20 7.55 -7.05
CA GLU A 62 -10.91 7.07 -8.42
C GLU A 62 -9.72 6.11 -8.42
N LEU A 63 -8.72 6.34 -7.57
CA LEU A 63 -7.64 5.39 -7.34
C LEU A 63 -8.21 4.03 -6.91
N LEU A 64 -9.06 4.03 -5.88
CA LEU A 64 -9.61 2.84 -5.22
C LEU A 64 -10.65 2.07 -6.05
N SER A 65 -11.38 2.76 -6.92
CA SER A 65 -12.45 2.15 -7.74
C SER A 65 -12.05 2.00 -9.20
N ASP A 66 -11.52 3.05 -9.84
CA ASP A 66 -11.27 3.06 -11.28
C ASP A 66 -9.90 2.46 -11.64
N LYS A 67 -8.86 2.79 -10.85
CA LYS A 67 -7.49 2.34 -11.12
C LYS A 67 -7.17 0.98 -10.53
N THR A 68 -7.55 0.79 -9.28
CA THR A 68 -7.22 -0.43 -8.53
C THR A 68 -8.35 -1.45 -8.52
N ASN A 69 -9.57 -1.03 -8.87
CA ASN A 69 -10.77 -1.87 -8.92
C ASN A 69 -10.99 -2.70 -7.64
N ILE A 70 -10.50 -2.18 -6.50
CA ILE A 70 -10.70 -2.76 -5.17
C ILE A 70 -12.19 -2.69 -4.81
N PHE A 71 -12.81 -1.57 -5.17
CA PHE A 71 -14.24 -1.36 -4.97
C PHE A 71 -15.00 -1.34 -6.30
N PRO A 72 -16.19 -1.97 -6.35
CA PRO A 72 -16.99 -2.06 -7.55
C PRO A 72 -17.58 -0.72 -8.00
N SER A 73 -17.52 0.32 -7.15
CA SER A 73 -18.05 1.64 -7.46
C SER A 73 -17.40 2.73 -6.61
N ARG A 74 -17.25 3.92 -7.21
CA ARG A 74 -16.79 5.15 -6.55
C ARG A 74 -17.59 5.48 -5.28
N GLY A 75 -18.89 5.19 -5.28
CA GLY A 75 -19.75 5.40 -4.10
C GLY A 75 -19.42 4.48 -2.91
N GLU A 76 -19.01 3.24 -3.17
CA GLU A 76 -18.58 2.29 -2.14
C GLU A 76 -17.20 2.64 -1.59
N ALA A 77 -16.24 2.95 -2.47
CA ALA A 77 -14.92 3.44 -2.07
C ALA A 77 -15.04 4.69 -1.18
N ARG A 78 -15.89 5.66 -1.57
CA ARG A 78 -16.14 6.87 -0.78
C ARG A 78 -16.70 6.57 0.61
N LYS A 79 -17.67 5.65 0.70
CA LYS A 79 -18.23 5.23 1.99
C LYS A 79 -17.19 4.57 2.89
N MET A 80 -16.32 3.74 2.32
CA MET A 80 -15.24 3.08 3.08
C MET A 80 -14.20 4.07 3.58
N VAL A 81 -13.84 5.07 2.77
CA VAL A 81 -12.96 6.17 3.18
C VAL A 81 -13.59 6.97 4.33
N ILE A 82 -14.84 7.44 4.18
CA ILE A 82 -15.56 8.20 5.22
C ILE A 82 -15.75 7.36 6.50
N GLY A 83 -16.00 6.06 6.34
CA GLY A 83 -16.08 5.11 7.45
C GLY A 83 -14.75 4.85 8.16
N GLY A 84 -13.64 5.40 7.64
CA GLY A 84 -12.31 5.21 8.19
C GLY A 84 -11.76 3.81 7.99
N GLY A 85 -12.27 3.08 7.00
CA GLY A 85 -11.86 1.72 6.66
C GLY A 85 -10.73 1.64 5.62
N VAL A 86 -10.26 2.77 5.10
CA VAL A 86 -9.16 2.86 4.11
C VAL A 86 -8.02 3.69 4.70
N SER A 87 -6.77 3.27 4.47
CA SER A 87 -5.58 3.98 4.98
C SER A 87 -4.49 4.01 3.93
N ILE A 88 -4.20 5.19 3.39
CA ILE A 88 -3.09 5.35 2.45
C ILE A 88 -1.78 5.50 3.20
N ASN A 89 -0.77 4.67 2.92
CA ASN A 89 0.56 4.72 3.53
C ASN A 89 0.54 4.69 5.06
N LYS A 90 -0.43 3.93 5.61
CA LYS A 90 -0.70 3.87 7.06
C LYS A 90 -1.21 5.21 7.65
N ALA A 91 -1.44 6.23 6.83
CA ALA A 91 -2.15 7.44 7.18
C ALA A 91 -3.65 7.22 6.90
N LYS A 92 -4.47 7.54 7.90
CA LYS A 92 -5.91 7.45 7.76
C LYS A 92 -6.35 8.58 6.83
N VAL A 93 -7.13 8.23 5.81
CA VAL A 93 -7.64 9.25 4.90
C VAL A 93 -8.82 9.96 5.56
N GLU A 94 -8.74 11.28 5.65
CA GLU A 94 -9.82 12.10 6.23
C GLU A 94 -10.86 12.52 5.19
N SER A 95 -10.46 12.68 3.92
CA SER A 95 -11.35 13.10 2.84
C SER A 95 -11.29 12.18 1.62
N PRO A 96 -12.45 11.74 1.10
CA PRO A 96 -12.51 10.98 -0.15
C PRO A 96 -12.15 11.80 -1.40
N ASP A 97 -12.19 13.13 -1.28
CA ASP A 97 -11.79 14.10 -2.29
C ASP A 97 -10.27 14.43 -2.19
N GLU A 98 -9.52 13.69 -1.37
CA GLU A 98 -8.07 13.83 -1.26
C GLU A 98 -7.41 13.36 -2.56
N THR A 99 -6.46 14.16 -3.05
CA THR A 99 -5.73 13.87 -4.28
C THR A 99 -4.41 13.20 -3.93
N ILE A 100 -4.22 11.98 -4.41
CA ILE A 100 -2.97 11.25 -4.27
C ILE A 100 -2.09 11.62 -5.46
N THR A 101 -0.88 12.06 -5.15
CA THR A 101 0.15 12.43 -6.12
C THR A 101 1.41 11.61 -5.89
N THR A 102 2.42 11.80 -6.73
CA THR A 102 3.72 11.13 -6.60
C THR A 102 4.43 11.38 -5.27
N ASP A 103 4.03 12.41 -4.51
CA ASP A 103 4.58 12.67 -3.16
C ASP A 103 4.21 11.57 -2.15
N SER A 104 3.08 10.91 -2.35
CA SER A 104 2.64 9.75 -1.55
C SER A 104 3.25 8.42 -2.01
N LEU A 105 4.19 8.39 -2.95
CA LEU A 105 4.84 7.13 -3.33
C LEU A 105 5.89 6.70 -2.29
N LEU A 106 5.76 5.47 -1.80
CA LEU A 106 6.83 4.73 -1.12
C LEU A 106 7.84 4.27 -2.16
N ASN A 107 9.13 4.51 -1.88
CA ASN A 107 10.25 4.22 -2.78
C ASN A 107 10.03 4.72 -4.23
N GLN A 108 9.24 5.79 -4.40
CA GLN A 108 8.86 6.34 -5.71
C GLN A 108 8.16 5.34 -6.65
N LYS A 109 7.60 4.25 -6.11
CA LYS A 109 7.00 3.16 -6.90
C LYS A 109 5.71 2.58 -6.33
N TYR A 110 5.49 2.65 -5.02
CA TYR A 110 4.41 1.90 -4.37
C TYR A 110 3.50 2.82 -3.56
N ILE A 111 2.20 2.52 -3.54
CA ILE A 111 1.22 3.14 -2.65
C ILE A 111 0.56 2.00 -1.87
N LEU A 112 0.50 2.13 -0.56
CA LEU A 112 -0.22 1.20 0.30
C LEU A 112 -1.61 1.79 0.56
N ALA A 113 -2.69 1.04 0.36
CA ALA A 113 -4.06 1.51 0.52
C ALA A 113 -4.90 0.61 1.45
#